data_AF-A0AAD3MNL1-F1
#
_entry.id   AF-A0AAD3MNL1-F1
#
_cell.length_a   1.000
_cell.length_b   1.000
_cell.length_c   1.000
_cell.angle_alpha   90.00
_cell.angle_beta   90.00
_cell.angle_gamma   90.00
#
_symmetry.space_group_name_H-M   'P 1'
#
loop_
_entity.id
_entity.type
_entity.pdbx_description
1 polymer ?
#
loop_
_entity_poly.entity_id
_entity_poly.type
_entity_poly.pdbx_seq_one_letter_code
_entity_poly.pdbx_strand_id
1 'polypeptide(L)' 'MKCTAVDSLTVSFSPRDLIKKFLVIDRARRLGNMKNGADDVKKHRWFKTIDWEAVPLRKLKVRAVLM' A
#
# COMPACT_ATOMS: atom_id res chain seq x y z
N MET A 1 14.16 -1.33 26.37
CA MET A 1 13.39 -2.47 25.82
C MET A 1 12.23 -1.91 25.03
N LYS A 2 12.26 -1.95 23.68
CA LYS A 2 11.09 -1.61 22.87
C LYS A 2 10.36 -2.92 22.59
N CYS A 3 9.15 -3.05 23.13
CA CYS A 3 8.27 -4.20 22.92
C CYS A 3 7.93 -4.32 21.43
N THR A 4 8.56 -5.26 20.72
CA THR A 4 8.46 -5.46 19.26
C THR A 4 7.15 -6.10 18.78
N ALA A 5 6.22 -6.40 19.70
CA ALA A 5 5.00 -7.15 19.38
C ALA A 5 3.81 -6.28 18.94
N VAL A 6 3.70 -5.03 19.43
CA VAL A 6 2.58 -4.11 19.05
C VAL A 6 2.80 -3.41 17.71
N ASP A 7 4.06 -3.32 17.26
CA ASP A 7 4.44 -2.63 16.04
C ASP A 7 4.22 -3.49 14.78
N SER A 8 4.34 -4.81 14.88
CA SER A 8 4.38 -5.68 13.69
C SER A 8 3.02 -5.84 12.99
N LEU A 9 1.91 -5.81 13.73
CA LEU A 9 0.55 -5.95 13.18
C LEU A 9 0.02 -4.64 12.55
N THR A 10 0.35 -3.49 13.15
CA THR A 10 -0.12 -2.16 12.72
C THR A 10 0.74 -1.54 11.63
N VAL A 11 2.03 -1.90 11.55
CA VAL A 11 2.93 -1.44 10.48
C VAL A 11 2.33 -1.71 9.12
N SER A 12 1.82 -2.92 8.85
CA SER A 12 1.34 -3.30 7.51
C SER A 12 0.15 -2.49 6.96
N PHE A 13 -0.68 -1.90 7.84
CA PHE A 13 -1.81 -1.05 7.43
C PHE A 13 -1.43 0.44 7.36
N SER A 14 -0.25 0.82 7.85
CA SER A 14 0.18 2.20 7.92
C SER A 14 0.63 2.74 6.56
N PRO A 15 0.29 4.00 6.20
CA PRO A 15 0.92 4.67 5.07
C PRO A 15 2.46 4.67 5.16
N ARG A 16 3.01 4.63 6.37
CA ARG A 16 4.47 4.59 6.59
C ARG A 16 5.10 3.29 6.08
N ASP A 17 4.41 2.15 6.16
CA ASP A 17 4.93 0.87 5.64
C ASP A 17 4.94 0.85 4.12
N LEU A 18 3.88 1.40 3.50
CA LEU A 18 3.83 1.57 2.05
C LEU A 18 5.03 2.39 1.55
N ILE A 19 5.29 3.53 2.19
CA ILE A 19 6.43 4.40 1.84
C ILE A 19 7.76 3.66 2.00
N LYS A 20 7.97 2.96 3.13
CA LYS A 20 9.20 2.17 3.37
C LYS A 20 9.44 1.14 2.27
N LYS A 21 8.39 0.46 1.80
CA LYS A 21 8.47 -0.58 0.75
C LYS A 21 8.72 -0.03 -0.65
N PHE A 22 8.26 1.19 -0.93
CA PHE A 22 8.61 1.90 -2.18
C PHE A 22 10.04 2.43 -2.17
N LEU A 23 10.57 2.80 -1.00
CA LEU A 23 11.90 3.39 -0.86
C LEU A 23 12.99 2.37 -0.51
N VAL A 24 12.78 1.09 -0.83
CA VAL A 24 13.81 0.06 -0.68
C VAL A 24 14.94 0.33 -1.69
N ILE A 25 16.18 0.39 -1.18
CA ILE A 25 17.39 0.64 -1.98
C ILE A 25 17.55 -0.45 -3.06
N ASP A 26 17.47 -1.71 -2.65
CA ASP A 26 17.51 -2.85 -3.56
C ASP A 26 16.27 -2.86 -4.46
N ARG A 27 16.50 -2.61 -5.75
CA ARG A 27 15.45 -2.58 -6.77
C ARG A 27 14.72 -3.92 -6.88
N ALA A 28 15.41 -5.06 -6.77
CA ALA A 28 14.77 -6.36 -6.90
C ALA A 28 13.76 -6.64 -5.78
N ARG A 29 13.89 -5.94 -4.65
CA ARG A 29 13.02 -6.04 -3.47
C ARG A 29 12.10 -4.84 -3.27
N ARG A 30 12.13 -3.87 -4.20
CA ARG A 30 11.30 -2.68 -4.14
C ARG A 30 9.88 -3.00 -4.59
N LEU A 31 8.89 -2.55 -3.82
CA LEU A 31 7.48 -2.68 -4.20
C LEU A 31 7.24 -2.02 -5.56
N GLY A 32 6.58 -2.73 -6.47
CA GLY A 32 6.38 -2.28 -7.85
C GLY A 32 7.47 -2.70 -8.84
N ASN A 33 8.60 -3.25 -8.37
CA ASN A 33 9.72 -3.71 -9.23
C ASN A 33 10.01 -5.23 -9.07
N MET A 34 9.17 -5.95 -8.35
CA MET A 34 9.20 -7.42 -8.24
C MET A 34 8.47 -8.06 -9.44
N LYS A 35 8.40 -9.40 -9.46
CA LYS A 35 7.79 -10.18 -10.55
C LYS A 35 6.35 -9.78 -10.88
N ASN A 36 5.52 -9.40 -9.90
CA ASN A 36 4.13 -9.01 -10.15
C ASN A 36 3.97 -7.50 -10.39
N GLY A 37 5.07 -6.73 -10.37
CA GLY A 37 5.08 -5.31 -10.67
C GLY A 37 4.00 -4.51 -9.91
N ALA A 38 3.14 -3.85 -10.67
CA ALA A 38 2.06 -3.03 -10.13
C ALA A 38 1.03 -3.80 -9.29
N ASP A 39 0.87 -5.11 -9.48
CA ASP A 39 -0.11 -5.87 -8.70
C ASP A 39 0.31 -6.02 -7.23
N ASP A 40 1.61 -6.03 -6.93
CA ASP A 40 2.09 -6.01 -5.54
C ASP A 40 1.76 -4.67 -4.86
N VAL A 41 1.76 -3.57 -5.61
CA VAL A 41 1.32 -2.25 -5.13
C VAL A 41 -0.18 -2.30 -4.80
N LYS A 42 -1.00 -2.78 -5.75
CA LYS A 42 -2.46 -2.86 -5.59
C LYS A 42 -2.89 -3.73 -4.40
N LYS A 43 -2.15 -4.82 -4.14
CA LYS A 43 -2.40 -5.76 -3.04
C LYS A 43 -1.94 -5.23 -1.67
N HIS A 44 -1.22 -4.11 -1.62
CA HIS A 44 -0.80 -3.55 -0.34
C HIS A 44 -2.01 -3.15 0.51
N ARG A 45 -1.97 -3.44 1.81
CA ARG A 45 -3.12 -3.25 2.72
C ARG A 45 -3.60 -1.80 2.82
N TRP A 46 -2.72 -0.84 2.53
CA TRP A 46 -3.09 0.58 2.42
C TRP A 46 -4.19 0.81 1.37
N PHE A 47 -4.18 0.05 0.26
CA PHE A 47 -5.18 0.13 -0.80
C PHE A 47 -6.33 -0.88 -0.63
N LYS A 48 -6.48 -1.52 0.54
CA LYS A 48 -7.49 -2.59 0.74
C LYS A 48 -8.92 -2.16 0.39
N THR A 49 -9.25 -0.88 0.54
CA THR A 49 -10.58 -0.33 0.27
C THR A 49 -10.79 0.12 -1.17
N ILE A 50 -9.76 0.03 -2.03
CA ILE A 50 -9.82 0.45 -3.42
C ILE A 50 -10.32 -0.71 -4.27
N ASP A 51 -11.42 -0.47 -4.99
CA ASP A 51 -11.86 -1.34 -6.08
C ASP A 51 -11.05 -1.00 -7.34
N TRP A 52 -10.06 -1.85 -7.64
CA TRP A 52 -9.16 -1.65 -8.77
C TRP A 52 -9.84 -1.83 -10.13
N GLU A 53 -10.96 -2.56 -10.22
CA GLU A 53 -11.74 -2.74 -11.46
C GLU A 53 -12.54 -1.47 -11.81
N ALA A 54 -12.91 -0.68 -10.81
CA ALA A 54 -13.60 0.59 -11.00
C ALA A 54 -12.67 1.75 -11.44
N VAL A 55 -11.34 1.61 -11.28
CA VAL A 55 -10.37 2.67 -11.56
C VAL A 55 -10.33 3.03 -13.06
N PRO A 56 -10.16 2.09 -14.00
CA PRO A 56 -10.11 2.42 -15.43
C PRO A 56 -11.44 2.98 -15.94
N LEU A 57 -12.55 2.58 -15.31
CA LEU A 57 -13.89 3.06 -15.61
C LEU A 57 -14.18 4.46 -15.05
N ARG A 58 -13.27 5.02 -14.24
CA ARG A 58 -13.46 6.29 -13.50
C ARG A 58 -14.70 6.27 -12.60
N LYS A 59 -15.03 5.11 -12.03
CA LYS A 59 -16.21 4.89 -11.16
C LYS A 59 -15.89 4.80 -9.67
N LEU A 60 -14.67 5.17 -9.27
CA LEU A 60 -14.29 5.18 -7.86
C LEU A 60 -15.18 6.15 -7.07
N LYS A 61 -15.71 5.67 -5.95
CA LYS A 61 -16.42 6.53 -5.00
C LYS A 61 -15.43 7.44 -4.31
N VAL A 62 -15.29 8.67 -4.79
CA VAL A 62 -14.54 9.71 -4.10
C VAL A 62 -15.28 10.05 -2.82
N ARG A 63 -14.60 9.94 -1.67
CA ARG A 63 -15.11 10.59 -0.46
C ARG A 63 -14.95 12.09 -0.67
N ALA A 64 -16.03 12.74 -1.06
CA ALA A 64 -16.11 14.19 -0.97
C ALA A 64 -15.96 14.55 0.51
N VAL A 65 -14.82 15.13 0.87
CA VAL A 65 -14.71 15.89 2.10
C VAL A 65 -15.34 17.23 1.73
N LEU A 66 -16.53 17.53 2.26
CA LEU A 66 -16.98 18.92 2.28
C LEU A 66 -15.90 19.67 3.07
N MET A 67 -15.11 20.48 2.37
CA MET A 67 -14.33 21.55 2.98
C MET A 67 -15.27 22.68 3.38
#